data_AF-A0A6V8DJ70-F1
#
_entry.id   AF-A0A6V8DJ70-F1
#
_cell.length_a   1.000
_cell.length_b   1.000
_cell.length_c   1.000
_cell.angle_alpha   90.00
_cell.angle_beta   90.00
_cell.angle_gamma   90.00
#
_symmetry.space_group_name_H-M   'P 1'
#
loop_
_entity.id
_entity.type
_entity.pdbx_description
1 polymer ?
#
loop_
_entity_poly.entity_id
_entity_poly.type
_entity_poly.pdbx_seq_one_letter_code
_entity_poly.pdbx_strand_id
1 'polypeptide(L)'
;MEGPLAPLPTPYGEESGFGAKNERALSRMIARRDAGRRFWTWLSSIRTTSEIRLTLPAIATVSCAVLLVGWEHSSIEVSIGLFTVISILYVPTNMASWFSSMVARDRLSLNVEGHKSKGSYPGSERIISTLRDRVVRERLRLISAILGGASLYVVLRLNPGTVLAPSLMASGAFFGTVCILNSLRLEGSMPMRSNDFTLLSLHAPTLHDSILKSVLTDSLKAHLDPETSDLWDEWMDSLEFSVRTGQTPRTAVEHVLQSIHWEQRGIIDRNRLISEVKTVFKIAATDSLFDGSNKFNASSLSKLLAHTRAWEPGLFRLLDRLHDYVAGPQGEDFEKWRLDLDLPPRCSEGQGELFVML
;
A
#
# COMPACT_ATOMS: atom_id res chain seq x y z
N MET A 1 26.29 49.59 -28.21
CA MET A 1 25.21 48.61 -28.44
C MET A 1 25.66 47.31 -27.82
N GLU A 2 25.29 47.10 -26.55
CA GLU A 2 25.54 45.82 -25.87
C GLU A 2 24.54 44.80 -26.41
N GLY A 3 25.06 43.64 -26.84
CA GLY A 3 24.22 42.54 -27.33
C GLY A 3 23.34 41.96 -26.22
N PRO A 4 22.26 41.24 -26.57
CA PRO A 4 21.35 40.68 -25.56
C PRO A 4 22.11 39.69 -24.68
N LEU A 5 22.06 39.92 -23.36
CA LEU A 5 22.63 39.05 -22.34
C LEU A 5 22.04 37.65 -22.49
N ALA A 6 22.91 36.64 -22.60
CA ALA A 6 22.51 35.25 -22.61
C ALA A 6 21.66 34.95 -21.36
N PRO A 7 20.49 34.30 -21.49
CA PRO A 7 19.67 33.97 -20.34
C PRO A 7 20.50 33.09 -19.39
N LEU A 8 20.48 33.42 -18.10
CA LEU A 8 21.11 32.64 -17.06
C LEU A 8 20.61 31.18 -17.17
N PRO A 9 21.50 30.18 -17.04
CA PRO A 9 21.09 28.79 -17.03
C PRO A 9 20.13 28.58 -15.86
N THR A 10 18.84 28.42 -16.17
CA THR A 10 17.86 28.05 -15.16
C THR A 10 18.14 26.59 -14.80
N PRO A 11 18.27 26.25 -13.50
CA PRO A 11 18.48 24.86 -13.07
C PRO A 11 17.29 23.93 -13.39
N TYR A 12 16.24 24.43 -14.04
CA TYR A 12 15.00 23.76 -14.37
C TYR A 12 14.53 23.98 -15.82
N GLY A 13 15.43 24.38 -16.74
CA GLY A 13 15.08 24.56 -18.15
C GLY A 13 14.70 23.25 -18.86
N GLU A 14 13.62 23.29 -19.65
CA GLU A 14 13.04 22.18 -20.43
C GLU A 14 14.05 21.52 -21.41
N GLU A 15 15.13 22.21 -21.76
CA GLU A 15 16.17 21.72 -22.70
C GLU A 15 17.39 21.09 -22.02
N SER A 16 17.35 20.83 -20.71
CA SER A 16 18.46 20.16 -20.03
C SER A 16 18.41 18.64 -20.26
N GLY A 17 19.16 18.14 -21.25
CA GLY A 17 19.45 16.70 -21.43
C GLY A 17 20.09 16.01 -20.21
N PHE A 18 20.35 16.76 -19.14
CA PHE A 18 20.76 16.30 -17.82
C PHE A 18 19.62 15.55 -17.09
N GLY A 19 18.35 15.94 -17.31
CA GLY A 19 17.16 15.31 -16.72
C GLY A 19 16.99 13.85 -17.15
N ALA A 20 16.94 13.60 -18.46
CA ALA A 20 16.73 12.26 -19.01
C ALA A 20 17.82 11.24 -18.60
N LYS A 21 19.08 11.68 -18.48
CA LYS A 21 20.18 10.80 -18.01
C LYS A 21 20.04 10.46 -16.52
N ASN A 22 19.63 11.43 -15.71
CA ASN A 22 19.38 11.25 -14.28
C ASN A 22 18.14 10.39 -14.01
N GLU A 23 17.07 10.55 -14.79
CA GLU A 23 15.88 9.71 -14.72
C GLU A 23 16.18 8.26 -15.07
N ARG A 24 16.96 8.00 -16.14
CA ARG A 24 17.43 6.65 -16.48
C ARG A 24 18.37 6.05 -15.43
N ALA A 25 19.10 6.87 -14.69
CA ALA A 25 19.92 6.40 -13.57
C ALA A 25 19.05 6.07 -12.34
N LEU A 26 18.06 6.92 -12.04
CA LEU A 26 17.13 6.77 -10.95
C LEU A 26 16.20 5.57 -11.16
N SER A 27 15.67 5.36 -12.37
CA SER A 27 14.85 4.20 -12.70
C SER A 27 15.61 2.87 -12.53
N ARG A 28 16.88 2.81 -12.95
CA ARG A 28 17.77 1.66 -12.69
C ARG A 28 18.04 1.45 -11.21
N MET A 29 18.21 2.53 -10.45
CA MET A 29 18.38 2.46 -8.99
C MET A 29 17.12 1.92 -8.32
N ILE A 30 15.94 2.40 -8.74
CA ILE A 30 14.65 1.92 -8.25
C ILE A 30 14.48 0.44 -8.57
N ALA A 31 14.78 -0.01 -9.78
CA ALA A 31 14.69 -1.41 -10.16
C ALA A 31 15.58 -2.31 -9.28
N ARG A 32 16.82 -1.87 -8.99
CA ARG A 32 17.73 -2.60 -8.08
C ARG A 32 17.19 -2.65 -6.65
N ARG A 33 16.67 -1.53 -6.13
CA ARG A 33 16.09 -1.44 -4.79
C ARG A 33 14.79 -2.24 -4.68
N ASP A 34 14.01 -2.30 -5.76
CA ASP A 34 12.79 -3.10 -5.83
C ASP A 34 13.10 -4.60 -5.85
N ALA A 35 14.16 -5.03 -6.54
CA ALA A 35 14.64 -6.41 -6.46
C ALA A 35 15.06 -6.79 -5.03
N GLY A 36 15.76 -5.87 -4.34
CA GLY A 36 16.07 -6.02 -2.91
C GLY A 36 14.82 -6.12 -2.04
N ARG A 37 13.85 -5.22 -2.22
CA ARG A 37 12.55 -5.26 -1.54
C ARG A 37 11.89 -6.63 -1.72
N ARG A 38 11.74 -7.10 -2.97
CA ARG A 38 11.09 -8.39 -3.28
C ARG A 38 11.76 -9.57 -2.60
N PHE A 39 13.09 -9.60 -2.60
CA PHE A 39 13.85 -10.66 -1.96
C PHE A 39 13.60 -10.69 -0.43
N TRP A 40 13.72 -9.54 0.23
CA TRP A 40 13.53 -9.44 1.68
C TRP A 40 12.07 -9.61 2.11
N THR A 41 11.11 -9.14 1.30
CA THR A 41 9.68 -9.35 1.58
C THR A 41 9.29 -10.82 1.40
N TRP A 42 9.80 -11.48 0.38
CA TRP A 42 9.62 -12.92 0.22
C TRP A 42 10.16 -13.69 1.43
N LEU A 43 11.40 -13.42 1.83
CA LEU A 43 12.05 -14.10 2.96
C LEU A 43 11.31 -13.90 4.29
N SER A 44 10.76 -12.69 4.52
CA SER A 44 9.99 -12.38 5.73
C SER A 44 8.54 -12.87 5.70
N SER A 45 7.98 -13.10 4.51
CA SER A 45 6.60 -13.57 4.32
C SER A 45 6.40 -15.08 4.53
N ILE A 46 7.47 -15.83 4.78
CA ILE A 46 7.39 -17.26 5.07
C ILE A 46 6.57 -17.45 6.35
N ARG A 47 5.42 -18.15 6.27
CA ARG A 47 4.44 -18.28 7.35
C ARG A 47 5.04 -18.78 8.67
N THR A 48 5.89 -19.80 8.60
CA THR A 48 6.57 -20.35 9.78
C THR A 48 7.42 -19.32 10.50
N THR A 49 8.08 -18.43 9.75
CA THR A 49 8.92 -17.38 10.34
C THR A 49 8.08 -16.31 11.06
N SER A 50 6.86 -16.04 10.61
CA SER A 50 5.97 -15.05 11.24
C SER A 50 5.44 -15.56 12.59
N GLU A 51 5.00 -16.81 12.65
CA GLU A 51 4.52 -17.42 13.90
C GLU A 51 5.64 -17.50 14.96
N ILE A 52 6.86 -17.85 14.53
CA ILE A 52 8.04 -17.88 15.42
C ILE A 52 8.40 -16.47 15.92
N ARG A 53 8.34 -15.44 15.06
CA ARG A 53 8.60 -14.05 15.48
C ARG A 53 7.62 -13.55 16.54
N LEU A 54 6.42 -14.12 16.60
CA LEU A 54 5.40 -13.73 17.58
C LEU A 54 5.55 -14.47 18.92
N THR A 55 5.88 -15.77 18.88
CA THR A 55 5.97 -16.63 20.08
C THR A 55 7.33 -16.58 20.77
N LEU A 56 8.42 -16.54 20.01
CA LEU A 56 9.78 -16.62 20.55
C LEU A 56 10.14 -15.47 21.52
N PRO A 57 9.74 -14.20 21.28
CA PRO A 57 9.98 -13.12 22.24
C PRO A 57 9.24 -13.29 23.56
N ALA A 58 8.05 -13.91 23.54
CA ALA A 58 7.32 -14.23 24.76
C ALA A 58 8.09 -15.27 25.58
N ILE A 59 8.61 -16.32 24.92
CA ILE A 59 9.44 -17.35 25.56
C ILE A 59 10.71 -16.74 26.15
N ALA A 60 11.42 -15.87 25.41
CA ALA A 60 12.61 -15.18 25.90
C ALA A 60 12.34 -14.26 27.10
N THR A 61 11.18 -13.60 27.13
CA THR A 61 10.79 -12.74 28.25
C THR A 61 10.49 -13.58 29.49
N VAL A 62 9.78 -14.70 29.31
CA VAL A 62 9.50 -15.66 30.40
C VAL A 62 10.80 -16.27 30.93
N SER A 63 11.76 -16.61 30.06
CA SER A 63 13.05 -17.16 30.50
C SER A 63 13.85 -16.15 31.32
N CYS A 64 13.82 -14.86 30.97
CA CYS A 64 14.38 -13.79 31.82
C CYS A 64 13.64 -13.63 33.15
N ALA A 65 12.31 -13.75 33.17
CA ALA A 65 11.55 -13.68 34.40
C ALA A 65 11.87 -14.84 35.34
N VAL A 66 12.06 -16.05 34.80
CA VAL A 66 12.48 -17.23 35.58
C VAL A 66 13.90 -17.06 36.15
N LEU A 67 14.81 -16.44 35.38
CA LEU A 67 16.16 -16.10 35.88
C LEU A 67 16.11 -15.15 37.09
N LEU A 68 15.18 -14.17 37.08
CA LEU A 68 14.99 -13.25 38.21
C LEU A 68 14.49 -13.94 39.48
N VAL A 69 13.67 -14.98 39.33
CA VAL A 69 13.14 -15.77 40.47
C VAL A 69 14.21 -16.69 41.05
N GLY A 70 15.30 -16.96 40.32
CA GLY A 70 16.40 -17.79 40.79
C GLY A 70 16.07 -19.29 40.80
N TRP A 71 15.24 -19.76 39.87
CA TRP A 71 14.88 -21.17 39.78
C TRP A 71 16.09 -22.05 39.41
N GLU A 72 16.30 -23.16 40.12
CA GLU A 72 17.42 -24.11 39.96
C GLU A 72 17.66 -24.63 38.54
N HIS A 73 16.62 -24.71 37.69
CA HIS A 73 16.74 -25.17 36.30
C HIS A 73 16.96 -24.02 35.30
N SER A 74 17.19 -22.80 35.79
CA SER A 74 17.34 -21.62 34.94
C SER A 74 18.76 -21.48 34.41
N SER A 75 18.93 -21.55 33.09
CA SER A 75 20.21 -21.37 32.42
C SER A 75 20.28 -20.02 31.69
N ILE A 76 21.28 -19.20 32.05
CA ILE A 76 21.55 -17.92 31.40
C ILE A 76 21.88 -18.10 29.91
N GLU A 77 22.59 -19.18 29.57
CA GLU A 77 23.00 -19.51 28.20
C GLU A 77 21.81 -19.70 27.25
N VAL A 78 20.74 -20.36 27.71
CA VAL A 78 19.51 -20.55 26.91
C VAL A 78 18.83 -19.21 26.64
N SER A 79 18.71 -18.34 27.64
CA SER A 79 18.13 -17.01 27.45
C SER A 79 18.95 -16.17 26.46
N ILE A 80 20.28 -16.23 26.52
CA ILE A 80 21.16 -15.59 25.52
C ILE A 80 20.89 -16.19 24.13
N GLY A 81 20.84 -17.53 24.02
CA GLY A 81 20.52 -18.24 22.78
C GLY A 81 19.17 -17.82 22.18
N LEU A 82 18.16 -17.60 23.00
CA LEU A 82 16.85 -17.12 22.54
C LEU A 82 16.96 -15.70 21.96
N PHE A 83 17.62 -14.76 22.66
CA PHE A 83 17.80 -13.40 22.15
C PHE A 83 18.66 -13.32 20.88
N THR A 84 19.66 -14.19 20.72
CA THR A 84 20.48 -14.24 19.50
C THR A 84 19.66 -14.76 18.31
N VAL A 85 18.89 -15.83 18.49
CA VAL A 85 17.99 -16.36 17.45
C VAL A 85 16.94 -15.33 17.05
N ILE A 86 16.32 -14.64 18.03
CA ILE A 86 15.36 -13.55 17.79
C ILE A 86 16.00 -12.43 16.97
N SER A 87 17.22 -12.02 17.32
CA SER A 87 17.94 -10.95 16.62
C SER A 87 18.19 -11.31 15.16
N ILE A 88 18.59 -12.56 14.86
CA ILE A 88 18.78 -13.06 13.49
C ILE A 88 17.46 -13.04 12.72
N LEU A 89 16.37 -13.46 13.35
CA LEU A 89 15.05 -13.56 12.73
C LEU A 89 14.43 -12.19 12.38
N TYR A 90 14.84 -11.12 13.07
CA TYR A 90 14.39 -9.75 12.81
C TYR A 90 15.19 -9.03 11.71
N VAL A 91 16.35 -9.55 11.28
CA VAL A 91 17.14 -8.93 10.21
C VAL A 91 16.35 -8.86 8.89
N PRO A 92 15.70 -9.94 8.40
CA PRO A 92 14.94 -9.89 7.16
C PRO A 92 13.77 -8.90 7.19
N THR A 93 13.03 -8.81 8.30
CA THR A 93 11.88 -7.90 8.43
C THR A 93 12.33 -6.44 8.48
N ASN A 94 13.45 -6.17 9.16
CA ASN A 94 14.05 -4.84 9.20
C ASN A 94 14.51 -4.39 7.80
N MET A 95 15.20 -5.27 7.08
CA MET A 95 15.63 -4.99 5.71
C MET A 95 14.45 -4.80 4.77
N ALA A 96 13.42 -5.64 4.84
CA ALA A 96 12.21 -5.49 4.04
C ALA A 96 11.55 -4.12 4.25
N SER A 97 11.42 -3.68 5.51
CA SER A 97 10.86 -2.36 5.84
C SER A 97 11.75 -1.19 5.39
N TRP A 98 13.07 -1.36 5.45
CA TRP A 98 14.01 -0.33 5.03
C TRP A 98 14.01 -0.15 3.51
N PHE A 99 14.08 -1.26 2.75
CA PHE A 99 13.97 -1.23 1.29
C PHE A 99 12.60 -0.72 0.83
N SER A 100 11.50 -1.09 1.50
CA SER A 100 10.17 -0.60 1.16
C SER A 100 10.06 0.93 1.32
N SER A 101 10.61 1.47 2.43
CA SER A 101 10.66 2.92 2.64
C SER A 101 11.55 3.64 1.62
N MET A 102 12.67 3.03 1.21
CA MET A 102 13.56 3.64 0.22
C MET A 102 12.90 3.66 -1.16
N VAL A 103 12.35 2.53 -1.61
CA VAL A 103 11.66 2.40 -2.90
C VAL A 103 10.47 3.36 -2.99
N ALA A 104 9.68 3.49 -1.93
CA ALA A 104 8.54 4.42 -1.92
C ALA A 104 9.00 5.88 -2.06
N ARG A 105 10.05 6.30 -1.34
CA ARG A 105 10.60 7.65 -1.47
C ARG A 105 11.14 7.90 -2.87
N ASP A 106 11.88 6.95 -3.42
CA ASP A 106 12.45 7.09 -4.77
C ASP A 106 11.34 7.20 -5.83
N ARG A 107 10.29 6.37 -5.73
CA ARG A 107 9.14 6.37 -6.63
C ARG A 107 8.33 7.66 -6.55
N LEU A 108 8.20 8.25 -5.35
CA LEU A 108 7.54 9.54 -5.14
C LEU A 108 8.45 10.73 -5.53
N SER A 109 9.77 10.54 -5.55
CA SER A 109 10.72 11.57 -5.99
C SER A 109 10.95 11.60 -7.49
N LEU A 110 10.49 10.57 -8.22
CA LEU A 110 10.53 10.56 -9.67
C LEU A 110 9.62 11.66 -10.20
N ASN A 111 10.24 12.64 -10.86
CA ASN A 111 9.54 13.53 -11.77
C ASN A 111 9.49 12.81 -13.13
N VAL A 112 8.32 12.79 -13.76
CA VAL A 112 8.17 12.38 -15.16
C VAL A 112 8.03 13.66 -15.97
N GLU A 113 8.90 13.83 -16.98
CA GLU A 113 8.88 14.86 -18.04
C GLU A 113 7.85 16.00 -17.84
N GLY A 114 8.22 17.02 -17.04
CA GLY A 114 7.44 18.25 -16.89
C GLY A 114 6.33 18.24 -15.82
N HIS A 115 6.03 17.11 -15.18
CA HIS A 115 5.01 17.04 -14.13
C HIS A 115 5.55 17.31 -12.72
N LYS A 116 4.67 17.85 -11.86
CA LYS A 116 4.94 18.13 -10.44
C LYS A 116 5.43 16.86 -9.73
N SER A 117 6.33 17.01 -8.76
CA SER A 117 6.81 15.88 -7.95
C SER A 117 5.65 15.08 -7.36
N LYS A 118 5.66 13.75 -7.54
CA LYS A 118 4.66 12.82 -6.97
C LYS A 118 4.54 12.92 -5.44
N GLY A 119 5.56 13.44 -4.76
CA GLY A 119 5.52 13.77 -3.34
C GLY A 119 4.58 14.92 -2.96
N SER A 120 4.01 15.64 -3.94
CA SER A 120 2.98 16.65 -3.74
C SER A 120 1.55 16.12 -3.91
N TYR A 121 1.40 14.85 -4.33
CA TYR A 121 0.10 14.22 -4.47
C TYR A 121 -0.55 14.08 -3.09
N PRO A 122 -1.85 14.37 -2.94
CA PRO A 122 -2.59 14.18 -1.69
C PRO A 122 -2.38 12.77 -1.11
N GLY A 123 -2.25 12.63 0.21
CA GLY A 123 -2.04 11.33 0.86
C GLY A 123 -0.65 10.70 0.70
N SER A 124 0.24 11.25 -0.13
CA SER A 124 1.64 10.77 -0.24
C SER A 124 2.42 10.90 1.07
N GLU A 125 2.16 11.93 1.87
CA GLU A 125 2.75 12.12 3.19
C GLU A 125 2.37 10.97 4.15
N ARG A 126 1.13 10.47 4.08
CA ARG A 126 0.68 9.32 4.87
C ARG A 126 1.44 8.05 4.49
N ILE A 127 1.70 7.83 3.20
CA ILE A 127 2.51 6.70 2.73
C ILE A 127 3.93 6.77 3.32
N ILE A 128 4.56 7.95 3.26
CA ILE A 128 5.92 8.13 3.78
C ILE A 128 5.95 8.02 5.31
N SER A 129 4.96 8.58 6.01
CA SER A 129 4.89 8.57 7.47
C SER A 129 4.67 7.17 7.99
N THR A 130 3.71 6.41 7.43
CA THR A 130 3.43 5.01 7.81
C THR A 130 4.64 4.10 7.58
N LEU A 131 5.34 4.24 6.46
CA LEU A 131 6.57 3.50 6.18
C LEU A 131 7.71 3.88 7.12
N ARG A 132 7.92 5.18 7.39
CA ARG A 132 8.95 5.65 8.32
C ARG A 132 8.71 5.12 9.73
N ASP A 133 7.47 5.21 10.18
CA ASP A 133 7.01 4.67 11.45
C ASP A 133 7.29 3.17 11.58
N ARG A 134 7.04 2.40 10.52
CA ARG A 134 7.33 0.97 10.49
C ARG A 134 8.83 0.69 10.57
N VAL A 135 9.66 1.42 9.84
CA VAL A 135 11.12 1.30 9.92
C VAL A 135 11.62 1.57 11.34
N VAL A 136 11.10 2.60 12.00
CA VAL A 136 11.48 2.93 13.39
C VAL A 136 11.08 1.79 14.33
N ARG A 137 9.86 1.25 14.21
CA ARG A 137 9.38 0.13 15.04
C ARG A 137 10.18 -1.16 14.79
N GLU A 138 10.50 -1.49 13.54
CA GLU A 138 11.34 -2.65 13.20
C GLU A 138 12.78 -2.48 13.71
N ARG A 139 13.33 -1.27 13.70
CA ARG A 139 14.65 -0.98 14.27
C ARG A 139 14.65 -1.07 15.78
N LEU A 140 13.63 -0.51 16.43
CA LEU A 140 13.47 -0.61 17.88
C LEU A 140 13.41 -2.08 18.30
N ARG A 141 12.61 -2.90 17.59
CA ARG A 141 12.48 -4.35 17.83
C ARG A 141 13.81 -5.11 17.69
N LEU A 142 14.63 -4.77 16.69
CA LEU A 142 15.95 -5.37 16.50
C LEU A 142 16.94 -4.94 17.59
N ILE A 143 16.99 -3.64 17.88
CA ILE A 143 17.90 -3.09 18.90
C ILE A 143 17.55 -3.62 20.28
N SER A 144 16.27 -3.72 20.63
CA SER A 144 15.84 -4.29 21.91
C SER A 144 16.26 -5.76 22.04
N ALA A 145 16.16 -6.56 20.97
CA ALA A 145 16.63 -7.95 21.00
C ALA A 145 18.15 -8.05 21.25
N ILE A 146 18.94 -7.21 20.57
CA ILE A 146 20.39 -7.16 20.74
C ILE A 146 20.77 -6.70 22.15
N LEU A 147 20.13 -5.64 22.66
CA LEU A 147 20.38 -5.11 24.00
C LEU A 147 19.99 -6.12 25.10
N GLY A 148 18.88 -6.85 24.92
CA GLY A 148 18.48 -7.93 25.84
C GLY A 148 19.48 -9.08 25.88
N GLY A 149 20.00 -9.48 24.71
CA GLY A 149 21.08 -10.49 24.65
C GLY A 149 22.40 -9.98 25.25
N ALA A 150 22.76 -8.72 24.98
CA ALA A 150 23.97 -8.10 25.49
C ALA A 150 23.94 -7.95 27.01
N SER A 151 22.81 -7.56 27.61
CA SER A 151 22.70 -7.43 29.06
C SER A 151 22.93 -8.77 29.77
N LEU A 152 22.36 -9.86 29.25
CA LEU A 152 22.57 -11.21 29.76
C LEU A 152 24.00 -11.72 29.53
N TYR A 153 24.60 -11.39 28.38
CA TYR A 153 25.99 -11.73 28.09
C TYR A 153 26.97 -11.08 29.09
N VAL A 154 26.70 -9.84 29.48
CA VAL A 154 27.46 -9.15 30.54
C VAL A 154 27.33 -9.88 31.87
N VAL A 155 26.13 -10.34 32.23
CA VAL A 155 25.92 -11.14 33.45
C VAL A 155 26.77 -12.42 33.42
N LEU A 156 26.78 -13.13 32.29
CA LEU A 156 27.54 -14.37 32.13
C LEU A 156 29.07 -14.16 32.22
N ARG A 157 29.58 -13.05 31.69
CA ARG A 157 31.03 -12.80 31.60
C ARG A 157 31.63 -12.13 32.82
N LEU A 158 30.92 -11.15 33.39
CA LEU A 158 31.47 -10.31 34.45
C LEU A 158 31.08 -10.78 35.85
N ASN A 159 30.17 -11.76 35.98
CA ASN A 159 29.57 -12.17 37.26
C ASN A 159 29.29 -10.97 38.17
N PRO A 160 28.48 -10.01 37.67
CA PRO A 160 28.18 -8.79 38.41
C PRO A 160 27.53 -9.20 39.74
N GLY A 161 28.00 -8.61 40.84
CA GLY A 161 27.59 -9.02 42.19
C GLY A 161 26.07 -8.96 42.42
N THR A 162 25.66 -9.26 43.66
CA THR A 162 24.26 -9.51 44.06
C THR A 162 23.27 -8.39 43.72
N VAL A 163 23.73 -7.15 43.51
CA VAL A 163 22.89 -5.99 43.16
C VAL A 163 22.77 -5.77 41.65
N LEU A 164 23.85 -6.00 40.90
CA LEU A 164 23.94 -5.63 39.48
C LEU A 164 23.50 -6.76 38.55
N ALA A 165 23.59 -8.03 38.96
CA ALA A 165 23.04 -9.15 38.20
C ALA A 165 21.51 -9.08 38.02
N PRO A 166 20.70 -8.88 39.07
CA PRO A 166 19.24 -8.82 38.92
C PRO A 166 18.77 -7.62 38.08
N SER A 167 19.44 -6.47 38.17
CA SER A 167 19.08 -5.29 37.36
C SER A 167 19.35 -5.50 35.87
N LEU A 168 20.46 -6.17 35.52
CA LEU A 168 20.76 -6.57 34.14
C LEU A 168 19.76 -7.62 33.62
N MET A 169 19.40 -8.62 34.42
CA MET A 169 18.35 -9.57 34.06
C MET A 169 16.97 -8.90 33.87
N ALA A 170 16.63 -7.94 34.73
CA ALA A 170 15.40 -7.16 34.63
C ALA A 170 15.36 -6.29 33.37
N SER A 171 16.49 -5.68 32.98
CA SER A 171 16.60 -4.98 31.69
C SER A 171 16.38 -5.93 30.51
N GLY A 172 16.87 -7.18 30.58
CA GLY A 172 16.61 -8.20 29.56
C GLY A 172 15.12 -8.52 29.43
N ALA A 173 14.41 -8.68 30.55
CA ALA A 173 12.95 -8.86 30.55
C ALA A 173 12.21 -7.64 29.98
N PHE A 174 12.64 -6.42 30.32
CA PHE A 174 12.08 -5.19 29.76
C PHE A 174 12.26 -5.10 28.24
N PHE A 175 13.44 -5.40 27.72
CA PHE A 175 13.66 -5.44 26.28
C PHE A 175 12.86 -6.57 25.60
N GLY A 176 12.66 -7.69 26.28
CA GLY A 176 11.77 -8.77 25.85
C GLY A 176 10.31 -8.31 25.70
N THR A 177 9.75 -7.58 26.66
CA THR A 177 8.38 -7.06 26.56
C THR A 177 8.23 -6.03 25.42
N VAL A 178 9.24 -5.17 25.22
CA VAL A 178 9.28 -4.26 24.06
C VAL A 178 9.26 -5.03 22.74
N CYS A 179 10.00 -6.14 22.63
CA CYS A 179 9.96 -7.02 21.46
C CYS A 179 8.57 -7.62 21.22
N ILE A 180 7.86 -8.05 22.27
CA ILE A 180 6.50 -8.59 22.17
C ILE A 180 5.53 -7.52 21.63
N LEU A 181 5.50 -6.35 22.27
CA LEU A 181 4.58 -5.27 21.89
C LEU A 181 4.79 -4.82 20.44
N ASN A 182 6.04 -4.70 19.99
CA ASN A 182 6.34 -4.35 18.61
C ASN A 182 5.97 -5.48 17.65
N SER A 183 6.19 -6.76 18.01
CA SER A 183 5.84 -7.89 17.14
C SER A 183 4.33 -8.01 16.92
N LEU A 184 3.52 -7.81 17.95
CA LEU A 184 2.04 -7.80 17.82
C LEU A 184 1.56 -6.72 16.85
N ARG A 185 2.20 -5.54 16.84
CA ARG A 185 1.83 -4.45 15.92
C ARG A 185 2.36 -4.64 14.50
N LEU A 186 3.51 -5.28 14.33
CA LEU A 186 4.22 -5.36 13.04
C LEU A 186 3.81 -6.58 12.18
N GLU A 187 3.48 -7.71 12.80
CA GLU A 187 3.09 -8.93 12.06
C GLU A 187 1.65 -8.86 11.51
N GLY A 188 0.81 -7.96 12.03
CA GLY A 188 -0.59 -7.80 11.57
C GLY A 188 -0.74 -7.18 10.17
N SER A 189 0.26 -6.44 9.68
CA SER A 189 0.22 -5.86 8.33
C SER A 189 1.62 -5.68 7.74
N MET A 190 1.88 -6.41 6.66
CA MET A 190 3.10 -6.26 5.88
C MET A 190 2.80 -5.45 4.61
N PRO A 191 3.26 -4.19 4.52
CA PRO A 191 2.96 -3.33 3.39
C PRO A 191 3.72 -3.75 2.13
N MET A 192 3.21 -3.34 0.96
CA MET A 192 3.84 -3.56 -0.35
C MET A 192 4.09 -5.06 -0.65
N ARG A 193 3.13 -5.94 -0.34
CA ARG A 193 3.23 -7.38 -0.70
C ARG A 193 2.90 -7.65 -2.16
N SER A 194 1.96 -6.88 -2.73
CA SER A 194 1.61 -6.90 -4.15
C SER A 194 2.73 -6.30 -4.99
N ASN A 195 2.96 -6.86 -6.18
CA ASN A 195 3.92 -6.31 -7.15
C ASN A 195 3.28 -5.30 -8.10
N ASP A 196 2.00 -5.48 -8.44
CA ASP A 196 1.31 -4.65 -9.44
C ASP A 196 1.00 -3.25 -8.89
N PHE A 197 0.44 -3.22 -7.67
CA PHE A 197 0.03 -2.01 -6.95
C PHE A 197 0.71 -1.98 -5.59
N THR A 198 1.96 -1.49 -5.55
CA THR A 198 2.78 -1.55 -4.34
C THR A 198 2.33 -0.54 -3.28
N LEU A 199 1.96 0.68 -3.69
CA LEU A 199 1.67 1.78 -2.77
C LEU A 199 0.19 1.88 -2.39
N LEU A 200 -0.70 1.30 -3.20
CA LEU A 200 -2.16 1.32 -2.98
C LEU A 200 -2.58 0.96 -1.55
N SER A 201 -2.01 -0.10 -0.96
CA SER A 201 -2.33 -0.51 0.42
C SER A 201 -1.94 0.49 1.53
N LEU A 202 -1.00 1.39 1.23
CA LEU A 202 -0.50 2.41 2.16
C LEU A 202 -1.15 3.77 1.90
N HIS A 203 -1.70 3.93 0.70
CA HIS A 203 -2.42 5.11 0.31
C HIS A 203 -3.78 5.06 0.99
N ALA A 204 -4.14 6.15 1.66
CA ALA A 204 -5.51 6.35 2.06
C ALA A 204 -6.08 7.42 1.15
N PRO A 205 -7.31 7.21 0.67
CA PRO A 205 -7.93 8.09 -0.30
C PRO A 205 -8.12 9.49 0.26
N THR A 206 -8.12 10.44 -0.64
CA THR A 206 -8.30 11.86 -0.32
C THR A 206 -9.17 12.49 -1.38
N LEU A 207 -10.12 13.31 -0.95
CA LEU A 207 -10.83 14.35 -1.70
C LEU A 207 -11.09 14.00 -3.17
N HIS A 208 -12.25 13.41 -3.45
CA HIS A 208 -12.84 13.47 -4.78
C HIS A 208 -13.54 14.83 -4.97
N ASP A 209 -13.74 15.25 -6.22
CA ASP A 209 -14.56 16.43 -6.52
C ASP A 209 -16.00 16.22 -6.00
N SER A 210 -16.65 17.28 -5.53
CA SER A 210 -18.03 17.21 -5.02
C SER A 210 -19.06 16.87 -6.11
N ILE A 211 -18.70 17.03 -7.38
CA ILE A 211 -19.55 16.72 -8.53
C ILE A 211 -18.80 15.71 -9.40
N LEU A 212 -19.21 14.45 -9.32
CA LEU A 212 -18.67 13.36 -10.14
C LEU A 212 -19.37 13.38 -11.50
N LYS A 213 -18.60 13.46 -12.59
CA LYS A 213 -19.14 13.40 -13.96
C LYS A 213 -19.24 11.95 -14.45
N SER A 214 -18.27 11.13 -14.08
CA SER A 214 -18.22 9.69 -14.31
C SER A 214 -17.96 9.04 -12.97
N VAL A 215 -19.03 8.56 -12.34
CA VAL A 215 -19.10 8.21 -10.92
C VAL A 215 -18.01 7.19 -10.54
N LEU A 216 -17.92 6.07 -11.25
CA LEU A 216 -16.97 5.00 -10.95
C LEU A 216 -15.54 5.40 -11.32
N THR A 217 -15.34 6.05 -12.47
CA THR A 217 -14.01 6.45 -12.93
C THR A 217 -13.39 7.51 -12.01
N ASP A 218 -14.19 8.48 -11.56
CA ASP A 218 -13.75 9.59 -10.72
C ASP A 218 -13.48 9.12 -9.30
N SER A 219 -14.39 8.32 -8.73
CA SER A 219 -14.19 7.66 -7.44
C SER A 219 -12.94 6.76 -7.47
N LEU A 220 -12.81 5.92 -8.50
CA LEU A 220 -11.64 5.04 -8.65
C LEU A 220 -10.35 5.86 -8.72
N LYS A 221 -10.28 6.89 -9.57
CA LYS A 221 -9.09 7.75 -9.73
C LYS A 221 -8.70 8.44 -8.41
N ALA A 222 -9.67 8.90 -7.62
CA ALA A 222 -9.42 9.50 -6.31
C ALA A 222 -8.82 8.51 -5.28
N HIS A 223 -9.02 7.21 -5.50
CA HIS A 223 -8.51 6.13 -4.64
C HIS A 223 -7.20 5.51 -5.13
N LEU A 224 -6.67 5.96 -6.27
CA LEU A 224 -5.41 5.48 -6.81
C LEU A 224 -4.21 6.11 -6.09
N ASP A 225 -3.18 5.30 -5.86
CA ASP A 225 -1.90 5.82 -5.38
C ASP A 225 -1.21 6.69 -6.44
N PRO A 226 -0.32 7.62 -6.05
CA PRO A 226 0.29 8.61 -6.96
C PRO A 226 1.00 8.01 -8.16
N GLU A 227 1.53 6.78 -8.05
CA GLU A 227 2.16 6.11 -9.18
C GLU A 227 1.11 5.53 -10.13
N THR A 228 0.06 4.93 -9.58
CA THR A 228 -1.04 4.37 -10.37
C THR A 228 -1.94 5.42 -11.00
N SER A 229 -2.11 6.59 -10.38
CA SER A 229 -2.89 7.70 -10.94
C SER A 229 -2.24 8.24 -12.21
N ASP A 230 -0.92 8.38 -12.21
CA ASP A 230 -0.18 8.87 -13.38
C ASP A 230 -0.22 7.86 -14.52
N LEU A 231 -0.04 6.57 -14.20
CA LEU A 231 -0.17 5.49 -15.18
C LEU A 231 -1.61 5.39 -15.71
N TRP A 232 -2.60 5.67 -14.86
CA TRP A 232 -4.01 5.70 -15.25
C TRP A 232 -4.30 6.82 -16.24
N ASP A 233 -3.71 7.99 -16.05
CA ASP A 233 -3.85 9.13 -16.95
C ASP A 233 -3.17 8.85 -18.30
N GLU A 234 -1.94 8.33 -18.31
CA GLU A 234 -1.26 7.89 -19.53
C GLU A 234 -2.06 6.80 -20.27
N TRP A 235 -2.64 5.86 -19.52
CA TRP A 235 -3.51 4.84 -20.09
C TRP A 235 -4.79 5.44 -20.68
N MET A 236 -5.44 6.38 -19.98
CA MET A 236 -6.65 7.06 -20.45
C MET A 236 -6.40 7.84 -21.74
N ASP A 237 -5.24 8.51 -21.85
CA ASP A 237 -4.82 9.22 -23.06
C ASP A 237 -4.56 8.25 -24.21
N SER A 238 -3.92 7.10 -23.93
CA SER A 238 -3.70 6.04 -24.93
C SER A 238 -5.01 5.44 -25.48
N LEU A 239 -6.09 5.52 -24.70
CA LEU A 239 -7.41 5.01 -25.10
C LEU A 239 -8.13 5.94 -26.08
N GLU A 240 -7.71 7.19 -26.25
CA GLU A 240 -8.36 8.15 -27.17
C GLU A 240 -8.50 7.60 -28.60
N PHE A 241 -7.46 6.92 -29.10
CA PHE A 241 -7.48 6.31 -30.42
C PHE A 241 -8.14 4.91 -30.45
N SER A 242 -8.39 4.33 -29.29
CA SER A 242 -8.86 2.95 -29.11
C SER A 242 -10.36 2.81 -28.88
N VAL A 243 -11.02 3.93 -28.55
CA VAL A 243 -12.48 4.00 -28.34
C VAL A 243 -13.21 4.08 -29.68
N ARG A 244 -14.45 3.58 -29.73
CA ARG A 244 -15.31 3.68 -30.93
C ARG A 244 -15.80 5.11 -31.15
N THR A 245 -16.14 5.41 -32.41
CA THR A 245 -16.62 6.75 -32.83
C THR A 245 -17.84 7.19 -32.04
N GLY A 246 -17.78 8.37 -31.43
CA GLY A 246 -18.90 8.97 -30.68
C GLY A 246 -18.85 8.75 -29.17
N GLN A 247 -17.85 8.06 -28.63
CA GLN A 247 -17.64 7.93 -27.19
C GLN A 247 -16.34 8.61 -26.75
N THR A 248 -16.33 9.13 -25.50
CA THR A 248 -15.10 9.63 -24.88
C THR A 248 -14.43 8.50 -24.09
N PRO A 249 -13.08 8.51 -23.91
CA PRO A 249 -12.37 7.51 -23.12
C PRO A 249 -12.94 7.34 -21.71
N ARG A 250 -13.32 8.45 -21.08
CA ARG A 250 -13.90 8.46 -19.74
C ARG A 250 -15.25 7.76 -19.69
N THR A 251 -16.15 8.03 -20.64
CA THR A 251 -17.46 7.35 -20.72
C THR A 251 -17.30 5.87 -21.06
N ALA A 252 -16.33 5.55 -21.92
CA ALA A 252 -16.00 4.18 -22.31
C ALA A 252 -15.52 3.36 -21.11
N VAL A 253 -14.56 3.90 -20.34
CA VAL A 253 -14.05 3.26 -19.13
C VAL A 253 -15.12 3.15 -18.06
N GLU A 254 -15.98 4.17 -17.89
CA GLU A 254 -17.12 4.11 -16.97
C GLU A 254 -18.03 2.90 -17.27
N HIS A 255 -18.39 2.69 -18.54
CA HIS A 255 -19.21 1.56 -18.97
C HIS A 255 -18.53 0.22 -18.69
N VAL A 256 -17.21 0.14 -18.88
CA VAL A 256 -16.44 -1.07 -18.59
C VAL A 256 -16.34 -1.32 -17.09
N LEU A 257 -16.10 -0.30 -16.27
CA LEU A 257 -16.10 -0.41 -14.80
C LEU A 257 -17.47 -0.85 -14.28
N GLN A 258 -18.55 -0.31 -14.84
CA GLN A 258 -19.91 -0.74 -14.53
C GLN A 258 -20.15 -2.21 -14.90
N SER A 259 -19.68 -2.62 -16.08
CA SER A 259 -19.78 -4.01 -16.52
C SER A 259 -19.00 -4.97 -15.62
N ILE A 260 -17.82 -4.56 -15.14
CA ILE A 260 -17.02 -5.30 -14.16
C ILE A 260 -17.74 -5.38 -12.81
N HIS A 261 -18.34 -4.29 -12.35
CA HIS A 261 -19.15 -4.28 -11.12
C HIS A 261 -20.30 -5.30 -11.19
N TRP A 262 -20.99 -5.35 -12.33
CA TRP A 262 -22.07 -6.30 -12.56
C TRP A 262 -21.59 -7.76 -12.63
N GLU A 263 -20.41 -8.01 -13.19
CA GLU A 263 -19.76 -9.33 -13.16
C GLU A 263 -19.42 -9.73 -11.72
N GLN A 264 -18.85 -8.84 -10.92
CA GLN A 264 -18.54 -9.11 -9.50
C GLN A 264 -19.80 -9.44 -8.68
N ARG A 265 -20.97 -8.89 -9.04
CA ARG A 265 -22.26 -9.23 -8.42
C ARG A 265 -22.89 -10.52 -8.96
N GLY A 266 -22.37 -11.09 -10.05
CA GLY A 266 -22.95 -12.25 -10.72
C GLY A 266 -24.22 -11.95 -11.52
N ILE A 267 -24.47 -10.67 -11.85
CA ILE A 267 -25.61 -10.26 -12.70
C ILE A 267 -25.30 -10.60 -14.17
N ILE A 268 -24.03 -10.51 -14.55
CA ILE A 268 -23.52 -10.70 -15.91
C ILE A 268 -22.43 -11.77 -15.89
N ASP A 269 -22.50 -12.70 -16.84
CA ASP A 269 -21.45 -13.72 -17.04
C ASP A 269 -20.25 -13.15 -17.82
N ARG A 270 -19.09 -13.79 -17.70
CA ARG A 270 -17.84 -13.35 -18.33
C ARG A 270 -17.95 -13.16 -19.84
N ASN A 271 -18.72 -14.01 -20.52
CA ASN A 271 -18.96 -13.89 -21.96
C ASN A 271 -19.70 -12.59 -22.31
N ARG A 272 -20.65 -12.20 -21.46
CA ARG A 272 -21.44 -10.99 -21.64
C ARG A 272 -20.63 -9.74 -21.27
N LEU A 273 -19.74 -9.81 -20.27
CA LEU A 273 -18.74 -8.76 -20.03
C LEU A 273 -17.89 -8.49 -21.29
N ILE A 274 -17.41 -9.54 -21.96
CA ILE A 274 -16.63 -9.38 -23.20
C ILE A 274 -17.46 -8.72 -24.30
N SER A 275 -18.75 -9.05 -24.42
CA SER A 275 -19.63 -8.37 -25.39
C SER A 275 -19.83 -6.89 -25.05
N GLU A 276 -20.03 -6.53 -23.78
CA GLU A 276 -20.20 -5.13 -23.35
C GLU A 276 -18.91 -4.30 -23.53
N VAL A 277 -17.74 -4.91 -23.34
CA VAL A 277 -16.46 -4.23 -23.63
C VAL A 277 -16.32 -3.99 -25.14
N LYS A 278 -16.73 -4.97 -25.97
CA LYS A 278 -16.68 -4.85 -27.44
C LYS A 278 -17.62 -3.78 -27.99
N THR A 279 -18.69 -3.39 -27.30
CA THR A 279 -19.59 -2.33 -27.78
C THR A 279 -18.96 -0.94 -27.69
N VAL A 280 -17.99 -0.78 -26.78
CA VAL A 280 -17.35 0.49 -26.42
C VAL A 280 -15.96 0.65 -27.05
N PHE A 281 -15.16 -0.43 -27.03
CA PHE A 281 -13.79 -0.41 -27.54
C PHE A 281 -13.66 -1.03 -28.94
N LYS A 282 -12.59 -0.66 -29.63
CA LYS A 282 -12.12 -1.37 -30.83
C LYS A 282 -11.55 -2.73 -30.44
N ILE A 283 -11.46 -3.65 -31.41
CA ILE A 283 -11.02 -5.04 -31.17
C ILE A 283 -9.63 -5.09 -30.53
N ALA A 284 -8.67 -4.31 -31.03
CA ALA A 284 -7.30 -4.27 -30.49
C ALA A 284 -7.24 -3.85 -29.01
N ALA A 285 -8.08 -2.90 -28.58
CA ALA A 285 -8.16 -2.49 -27.17
C ALA A 285 -8.94 -3.48 -26.29
N THR A 286 -9.88 -4.22 -26.88
CA THR A 286 -10.55 -5.30 -26.16
C THR A 286 -9.54 -6.40 -25.83
N ASP A 287 -8.74 -6.82 -26.81
CA ASP A 287 -7.73 -7.85 -26.62
C ASP A 287 -6.65 -7.39 -25.61
N SER A 288 -6.25 -6.12 -25.65
CA SER A 288 -5.31 -5.57 -24.68
C SER A 288 -5.88 -5.52 -23.25
N LEU A 289 -7.18 -5.24 -23.08
CA LEU A 289 -7.83 -5.22 -21.77
C LEU A 289 -7.90 -6.62 -21.12
N PHE A 290 -7.99 -7.68 -21.93
CA PHE A 290 -8.03 -9.06 -21.44
C PHE A 290 -6.66 -9.73 -21.41
N ASP A 291 -5.61 -9.07 -21.90
CA ASP A 291 -4.24 -9.56 -21.80
C ASP A 291 -3.71 -9.44 -20.35
N GLY A 292 -3.16 -10.54 -19.83
CA GLY A 292 -2.55 -10.59 -18.51
C GLY A 292 -1.23 -9.82 -18.41
N SER A 293 -0.62 -9.46 -19.54
CA SER A 293 0.65 -8.71 -19.58
C SER A 293 0.48 -7.22 -19.27
N ASN A 294 -0.72 -6.67 -19.49
CA ASN A 294 -1.00 -5.25 -19.28
C ASN A 294 -1.28 -4.93 -17.81
N LYS A 295 -0.78 -3.77 -17.36
CA LYS A 295 -1.03 -3.27 -15.99
C LYS A 295 -2.51 -3.03 -15.71
N PHE A 296 -3.23 -2.42 -16.65
CA PHE A 296 -4.69 -2.20 -16.58
C PHE A 296 -5.41 -3.26 -17.41
N ASN A 297 -5.54 -4.45 -16.83
CA ASN A 297 -6.33 -5.53 -17.39
C ASN A 297 -7.67 -5.65 -16.63
N ALA A 298 -8.62 -6.40 -17.17
CA ALA A 298 -9.93 -6.57 -16.54
C ALA A 298 -9.83 -7.13 -15.10
N SER A 299 -8.82 -7.95 -14.80
CA SER A 299 -8.58 -8.49 -13.46
C SER A 299 -8.04 -7.42 -12.49
N SER A 300 -7.17 -6.53 -12.95
CA SER A 300 -6.58 -5.47 -12.16
C SER A 300 -7.57 -4.33 -11.95
N LEU A 301 -8.38 -4.01 -12.96
CA LEU A 301 -9.54 -3.12 -12.81
C LEU A 301 -10.55 -3.68 -11.79
N SER A 302 -10.84 -4.98 -11.84
CA SER A 302 -11.69 -5.66 -10.85
C SER A 302 -11.10 -5.55 -9.42
N LYS A 303 -9.78 -5.75 -9.26
CA LYS A 303 -9.10 -5.55 -7.96
C LYS A 303 -9.14 -4.10 -7.49
N LEU A 304 -8.92 -3.13 -8.39
CA LEU A 304 -8.96 -1.70 -8.08
C LEU A 304 -10.38 -1.29 -7.65
N LEU A 305 -11.40 -1.74 -8.40
CA LEU A 305 -12.79 -1.48 -8.06
C LEU A 305 -13.18 -2.10 -6.71
N ALA A 306 -12.73 -3.32 -6.43
CA ALA A 306 -12.94 -3.95 -5.13
C ALA A 306 -12.24 -3.20 -3.99
N HIS A 307 -11.06 -2.62 -4.25
CA HIS A 307 -10.37 -1.74 -3.31
C HIS A 307 -11.18 -0.46 -3.07
N THR A 308 -11.61 0.24 -4.12
CA THR A 308 -12.47 1.43 -4.01
C THR A 308 -13.76 1.13 -3.25
N ARG A 309 -14.40 -0.03 -3.51
CA ARG A 309 -15.60 -0.48 -2.78
C ARG A 309 -15.36 -0.70 -1.29
N ALA A 310 -14.17 -1.16 -0.90
CA ALA A 310 -13.82 -1.33 0.50
C ALA A 310 -13.67 0.01 1.24
N TRP A 311 -13.29 1.07 0.53
CA TRP A 311 -13.14 2.42 1.07
C TRP A 311 -14.44 3.23 1.04
N GLU A 312 -15.19 3.20 -0.08
CA GLU A 312 -16.45 3.94 -0.26
C GLU A 312 -17.65 2.99 -0.40
N PRO A 313 -18.02 2.20 0.63
CA PRO A 313 -19.13 1.25 0.50
C PRO A 313 -20.47 1.93 0.23
N GLY A 314 -20.64 3.20 0.62
CA GLY A 314 -21.90 3.93 0.47
C GLY A 314 -22.25 4.23 -0.99
N LEU A 315 -21.25 4.59 -1.79
CA LEU A 315 -21.43 4.81 -3.23
C LEU A 315 -21.95 3.54 -3.92
N PHE A 316 -21.31 2.39 -3.64
CA PHE A 316 -21.71 1.12 -4.25
C PHE A 316 -23.06 0.63 -3.76
N ARG A 317 -23.45 0.90 -2.51
CA ARG A 317 -24.81 0.61 -2.03
C ARG A 317 -25.85 1.43 -2.76
N LEU A 318 -25.57 2.70 -3.04
CA LEU A 318 -26.49 3.56 -3.78
C LEU A 318 -26.63 3.05 -5.22
N LEU A 319 -25.52 2.76 -5.90
CA LEU A 319 -25.52 2.16 -7.24
C LEU A 319 -26.30 0.83 -7.29
N ASP A 320 -26.11 -0.02 -6.28
CA ASP A 320 -26.80 -1.31 -6.17
C ASP A 320 -28.31 -1.12 -5.97
N ARG A 321 -28.73 -0.19 -5.09
CA ARG A 321 -30.15 0.13 -4.87
C ARG A 321 -30.81 0.72 -6.11
N LEU A 322 -30.11 1.59 -6.84
CA LEU A 322 -30.61 2.17 -8.07
C LEU A 322 -30.80 1.10 -9.15
N HIS A 323 -29.83 0.19 -9.29
CA HIS A 323 -29.93 -0.91 -10.23
C HIS A 323 -31.11 -1.85 -9.90
N ASP A 324 -31.21 -2.29 -8.65
CA ASP A 324 -32.27 -3.20 -8.20
C ASP A 324 -33.66 -2.56 -8.36
N TYR A 325 -33.75 -1.22 -8.27
CA TYR A 325 -34.99 -0.48 -8.50
C TYR A 325 -35.36 -0.40 -9.99
N VAL A 326 -34.40 -0.07 -10.86
CA VAL A 326 -34.61 -0.02 -12.32
C VAL A 326 -34.95 -1.40 -12.88
N ALA A 327 -34.33 -2.46 -12.35
CA ALA A 327 -34.58 -3.84 -12.76
C ALA A 327 -35.85 -4.44 -12.13
N GLY A 328 -36.40 -3.82 -11.08
CA GLY A 328 -37.55 -4.31 -10.33
C GLY A 328 -38.89 -3.92 -10.95
N PRO A 329 -40.01 -4.53 -10.47
CA PRO A 329 -41.36 -4.26 -10.97
C PRO A 329 -41.87 -2.82 -10.70
N GLN A 330 -41.15 -2.05 -9.88
CA GLN A 330 -41.42 -0.63 -9.58
C GLN A 330 -40.86 0.32 -10.65
N GLY A 331 -40.16 -0.19 -11.66
CA GLY A 331 -39.66 0.58 -12.80
C GLY A 331 -40.72 1.04 -13.79
N GLU A 332 -41.99 0.66 -13.63
CA GLU A 332 -43.08 1.13 -14.51
C GLU A 332 -43.81 2.37 -13.94
N ASP A 333 -43.84 2.54 -12.62
CA ASP A 333 -44.47 3.68 -11.91
C ASP A 333 -43.47 4.82 -11.65
N PHE A 334 -42.69 5.22 -12.66
CA PHE A 334 -41.73 6.32 -12.51
C PHE A 334 -42.44 7.67 -12.26
N GLU A 335 -42.37 8.16 -11.02
CA GLU A 335 -42.34 9.60 -10.81
C GLU A 335 -41.05 10.17 -11.46
N LYS A 336 -41.17 11.32 -12.11
CA LYS A 336 -40.20 11.88 -13.07
C LYS A 336 -38.83 12.26 -12.46
N TRP A 337 -38.66 12.16 -11.15
CA TRP A 337 -37.43 12.49 -10.42
C TRP A 337 -37.38 11.72 -9.10
N ARG A 338 -36.19 11.23 -8.69
CA ARG A 338 -36.01 10.56 -7.39
C ARG A 338 -34.65 10.86 -6.79
N LEU A 339 -34.67 11.35 -5.56
CA LEU A 339 -33.48 11.52 -4.74
C LEU A 339 -33.21 10.24 -3.93
N ASP A 340 -32.04 9.64 -4.07
CA ASP A 340 -31.53 8.64 -3.12
C ASP A 340 -30.25 9.13 -2.45
N LEU A 341 -30.07 8.74 -1.19
CA LEU A 341 -28.94 9.14 -0.37
C LEU A 341 -28.38 7.95 0.42
N ASP A 342 -27.07 7.92 0.57
CA ASP A 342 -26.38 6.99 1.48
C ASP A 342 -25.45 7.77 2.39
N LEU A 343 -25.59 7.52 3.69
CA LEU A 343 -24.72 8.06 4.73
C LEU A 343 -24.17 6.91 5.57
N PRO A 344 -22.84 6.76 5.70
CA PRO A 344 -22.27 5.71 6.51
C PRO A 344 -22.61 5.90 8.00
N PRO A 345 -22.94 4.83 8.74
CA PRO A 345 -23.33 4.93 10.15
C PRO A 345 -22.16 5.25 11.09
N ARG A 346 -20.91 5.14 10.62
CA ARG A 346 -19.69 5.45 11.38
C ARG A 346 -18.65 6.06 10.44
N CYS A 347 -18.02 7.15 10.88
CA CYS A 347 -16.88 7.76 10.20
C CYS A 347 -15.59 7.14 10.75
N SER A 348 -14.94 6.26 9.99
CA SER A 348 -13.74 5.53 10.43
C SER A 348 -12.49 6.41 10.55
N GLU A 349 -12.43 7.54 9.85
CA GLU A 349 -11.27 8.44 9.83
C GLU A 349 -11.64 9.93 10.01
N GLY A 350 -12.80 10.22 10.62
CA GLY A 350 -13.30 11.59 10.75
C GLY A 350 -13.81 12.21 9.44
N GLN A 351 -13.81 11.43 8.36
CA GLN A 351 -14.46 11.74 7.09
C GLN A 351 -15.78 10.97 7.00
N GLY A 352 -16.84 11.68 6.63
CA GLY A 352 -18.15 11.11 6.33
C GLY A 352 -18.58 11.62 4.97
N GLU A 353 -18.68 10.71 4.02
CA GLU A 353 -19.14 11.03 2.67
C GLU A 353 -20.66 10.89 2.61
N LEU A 354 -21.31 11.90 2.06
CA LEU A 354 -22.72 11.87 1.71
C LEU A 354 -22.82 11.70 0.21
N PHE A 355 -23.28 10.54 -0.23
CA PHE A 355 -23.58 10.32 -1.63
C PHE A 355 -25.05 10.64 -1.89
N VAL A 356 -25.29 11.47 -2.90
CA VAL A 356 -26.63 11.87 -3.33
C VAL A 356 -26.73 11.61 -4.82
N MET A 357 -27.76 10.88 -5.24
CA MET A 357 -28.08 10.65 -6.63
C MET A 357 -29.50 11.15 -6.91
N LEU A 358 -29.66 11.82 -8.04
CA LEU A 358 -30.86 12.57 -8.45
C LEU A 358 -31.49 11.98 -9.71
#